data_AF-A0A355EYA3-F1
#
_entry.id   AF-A0A355EYA3-F1
#
_cell.length_a   1.000
_cell.length_b   1.000
_cell.length_c   1.000
_cell.angle_alpha   90.00
_cell.angle_beta   90.00
_cell.angle_gamma   90.00
#
_symmetry.space_group_name_H-M   'P 1'
#
loop_
_entity.id
_entity.type
_entity.pdbx_description
1 polymer ?
#
loop_
_entity_poly.entity_id
_entity_poly.type
_entity_poly.pdbx_seq_one_letter_code
_entity_poly.pdbx_strand_id
1 'polypeptide(L)' 'VGYFVNPVALRAELGEEPSFVTLLARVRRTVLAALEHGDVPFARLAERLRPVRDPARPPLFQV' A
#
# COMPACT_ATOMS: atom_id res chain seq x y z
N VAL A 1 -9.99 0.30 -25.63
CA VAL A 1 -10.21 -0.10 -24.22
C VAL A 1 -8.84 -0.28 -23.57
N GLY A 2 -8.61 0.24 -22.36
CA GLY A 2 -7.28 0.27 -21.71
C GLY A 2 -7.31 -0.20 -20.25
N TYR A 3 -6.15 -0.22 -19.60
CA TYR A 3 -5.99 -0.57 -18.19
C TYR A 3 -5.97 0.69 -17.33
N PHE A 4 -6.97 0.85 -16.46
CA PHE A 4 -7.19 2.08 -15.68
C PHE A 4 -7.04 1.90 -14.17
N VAL A 5 -6.71 0.68 -13.72
CA VAL A 5 -6.57 0.39 -12.28
C VAL A 5 -5.15 0.72 -11.85
N ASN A 6 -5.01 1.54 -10.81
CA ASN A 6 -3.74 1.79 -10.15
C ASN A 6 -3.80 1.24 -8.71
N PRO A 7 -3.06 0.17 -8.37
CA PRO A 7 -3.08 -0.34 -7.01
C PRO A 7 -2.36 0.61 -6.06
N VAL A 8 -2.94 0.82 -4.88
CA VAL A 8 -2.35 1.61 -3.79
C VAL A 8 -1.96 0.66 -2.66
N ALA A 9 -0.65 0.52 -2.39
CA ALA A 9 -0.15 -0.33 -1.32
C ALA A 9 -0.36 0.34 0.04
N LEU A 10 -1.02 -0.36 0.97
CA LEU A 10 -1.30 0.13 2.32
C LEU A 10 -0.45 -0.62 3.35
N ARG A 11 0.27 0.12 4.19
CA ARG A 11 1.03 -0.44 5.32
C ARG A 11 0.25 -0.26 6.62
N ALA A 12 -0.19 -1.36 7.21
CA ALA A 12 -0.77 -1.35 8.55
C ALA A 12 0.33 -1.49 9.61
N GLU A 13 0.27 -0.66 10.66
CA GLU A 13 1.18 -0.72 11.80
C GLU A 13 0.49 -1.37 13.00
N LEU A 14 0.88 -2.61 13.29
CA LEU A 14 0.25 -3.44 14.33
C LEU A 14 0.92 -3.35 15.71
N GLY A 15 1.98 -2.54 15.85
CA GLY A 15 2.90 -2.42 17.00
C GLY A 15 2.38 -2.81 18.39
N GLU A 16 2.19 -1.83 19.29
CA GLU A 16 1.93 -2.01 20.73
C GLU A 16 0.54 -2.59 21.07
N GLU A 17 0.16 -3.73 20.49
CA GLU A 17 -1.11 -4.41 20.73
C GLU A 17 -2.31 -3.46 20.82
N PRO A 18 -2.56 -2.63 19.78
CA PRO A 18 -3.65 -1.67 19.83
C PRO A 18 -4.98 -2.41 19.94
N SER A 19 -5.91 -1.85 20.73
CA SER A 19 -7.30 -2.28 20.64
C SER A 19 -7.79 -2.16 19.20
N PHE A 20 -8.80 -2.97 18.84
CA PHE A 20 -9.37 -2.96 17.49
C PHE A 20 -9.77 -1.55 17.02
N VAL A 21 -10.39 -0.75 17.90
CA VAL A 21 -10.83 0.62 17.59
C VAL A 21 -9.64 1.52 17.29
N THR A 22 -8.55 1.40 18.06
CA THR A 22 -7.32 2.16 17.83
C THR A 22 -6.67 1.78 16.49
N LEU A 23 -6.62 0.48 16.17
CA LEU A 23 -6.11 0.01 14.89
C LEU A 23 -6.97 0.51 13.72
N LEU A 24 -8.29 0.41 13.83
CA LEU A 24 -9.21 0.88 12.79
C LEU A 24 -9.05 2.38 12.53
N ALA A 25 -8.90 3.18 13.58
CA ALA A 25 -8.63 4.61 13.45
C ALA A 25 -7.28 4.90 12.76
N ARG A 26 -6.23 4.11 13.06
CA ARG A 26 -4.92 4.21 12.38
C ARG A 26 -5.05 3.87 10.91
N VAL A 27 -5.66 2.73 10.57
CA VAL A 27 -5.86 2.28 9.19
C VAL A 27 -6.68 3.30 8.40
N ARG A 28 -7.76 3.85 8.97
CA ARG A 28 -8.55 4.90 8.31
C ARG A 28 -7.69 6.10 7.90
N ARG A 29 -6.80 6.58 8.80
CA ARG A 29 -5.90 7.69 8.48
C ARG A 29 -4.93 7.33 7.35
N THR A 30 -4.33 6.14 7.41
CA THR A 30 -3.41 5.65 6.37
C THR A 30 -4.10 5.55 5.01
N VAL A 31 -5.33 5.02 4.96
CA VAL A 31 -6.11 4.90 3.72
C VAL A 31 -6.40 6.26 3.12
N LEU A 32 -6.91 7.21 3.91
CA LEU A 32 -7.24 8.54 3.41
C LEU A 32 -6.00 9.27 2.86
N ALA A 33 -4.88 9.25 3.60
CA ALA A 33 -3.63 9.86 3.15
C ALA A 33 -3.06 9.17 1.89
N ALA A 34 -3.23 7.86 1.75
CA ALA A 34 -2.78 7.14 0.57
C ALA A 34 -3.63 7.47 -0.68
N LEU A 35 -4.94 7.65 -0.52
CA LEU A 35 -5.84 8.03 -1.61
C LEU A 35 -5.59 9.45 -2.13
N GLU A 36 -5.08 10.36 -1.29
CA GLU A 36 -4.61 11.70 -1.72
C GLU A 36 -3.45 11.62 -2.73
N HIS A 37 -2.75 10.48 -2.83
CA HIS A 37 -1.63 10.23 -3.74
C HIS A 37 -1.94 9.12 -4.76
N GLY A 38 -3.22 8.81 -4.99
CA GLY A 38 -3.66 7.69 -5.83
C GLY A 38 -3.36 7.84 -7.33
N ASP A 39 -2.92 9.01 -7.76
CA ASP A 39 -2.49 9.33 -9.12
C ASP A 39 -1.06 8.85 -9.43
N VAL A 40 -0.23 8.61 -8.40
CA VAL A 40 1.13 8.09 -8.57
C VAL A 40 1.07 6.64 -9.04
N PRO A 41 1.63 6.30 -10.23
CA PRO A 41 1.57 4.93 -10.72
C PRO A 41 2.34 3.96 -9.82
N PHE A 42 1.72 2.84 -9.44
CA PHE A 42 2.36 1.80 -8.62
C PHE A 42 3.68 1.31 -9.19
N ALA A 43 3.77 1.15 -10.51
CA ALA A 43 5.01 0.74 -11.18
C ALA A 43 6.17 1.70 -10.90
N ARG A 44 5.89 3.03 -10.85
CA ARG A 44 6.89 4.05 -10.51
C ARG A 44 7.33 3.95 -9.06
N LEU A 45 6.41 3.64 -8.15
CA LEU A 45 6.74 3.40 -6.74
C LEU A 45 7.66 2.17 -6.60
N ALA A 46 7.33 1.05 -7.24
CA ALA A 46 8.15 -0.16 -7.22
C ALA A 46 9.54 0.07 -7.83
N GLU A 47 9.63 0.80 -8.95
CA GLU A 47 10.91 1.23 -9.55
C GLU A 47 11.76 2.02 -8.55
N ARG A 48 11.15 2.95 -7.80
CA ARG A 48 11.87 3.83 -6.88
C ARG A 48 12.32 3.12 -5.61
N LEU A 49 11.48 2.24 -5.06
CA LEU A 49 11.75 1.49 -3.83
C LEU A 49 12.74 0.33 -4.05
N ARG A 50 12.91 -0.14 -5.29
CA ARG A 50 13.84 -1.21 -5.68
C ARG A 50 13.78 -2.43 -4.72
N PRO A 51 12.58 -3.02 -4.48
CA PRO A 51 12.48 -4.22 -3.67
C PRO A 51 13.25 -5.38 -4.32
N VAL A 52 13.58 -6.40 -3.53
CA VAL A 52 14.19 -7.63 -4.05
C VAL A 52 13.25 -8.23 -5.09
N ARG A 53 13.75 -8.46 -6.30
CA ARG A 53 12.95 -9.03 -7.39
C ARG A 53 12.84 -10.54 -7.22
N ASP A 54 11.61 -11.02 -7.18
CA ASP A 54 11.26 -12.44 -7.19
C ASP A 54 10.19 -12.65 -8.29
N PRO A 55 10.47 -13.42 -9.35
CA PRO A 55 9.50 -13.70 -10.40
C PRO A 55 8.23 -14.39 -9.89
N ALA A 56 8.29 -15.07 -8.74
CA ALA A 56 7.15 -15.74 -8.14
C ALA A 56 6.28 -14.79 -7.28
N ARG A 57 6.68 -13.52 -7.08
CA ARG A 57 5.98 -12.60 -6.15
C ARG A 57 5.83 -11.18 -6.71
N PRO A 58 4.68 -10.53 -6.49
CA PRO A 58 4.55 -9.09 -6.72
C PRO A 58 5.49 -8.28 -5.80
N PRO A 59 5.93 -7.08 -6.24
CA PRO A 59 7.10 -6.40 -5.69
C PRO A 59 6.92 -5.77 -4.29
N LEU A 60 5.69 -5.47 -3.85
CA LEU A 60 5.45 -4.72 -2.60
C LEU A 60 4.44 -5.36 -1.66
N PHE A 61 3.40 -6.06 -2.16
CA PHE A 61 2.39 -6.71 -1.34
C PHE A 61 1.82 -7.93 -2.08
N GLN A 62 1.41 -8.95 -1.31
CA GLN A 62 0.75 -10.16 -1.82
C GLN A 62 -0.70 -10.31 -1.33
N VAL A 63 -1.12 -9.44 -0.41
CA VAL A 63 -2.45 -9.36 0.21
C VAL A 63 -2.90 -7.90 0.31
#